data_AF-A0A2T0TLD8-F1
#
_entry.id   AF-A0A2T0TLD8-F1
#
_cell.length_a   1.000
_cell.length_b   1.000
_cell.length_c   1.000
_cell.angle_alpha   90.00
_cell.angle_beta   90.00
_cell.angle_gamma   90.00
#
_symmetry.space_group_name_H-M   'P 1'
#
loop_
_entity.id
_entity.type
_entity.pdbx_description
1 polymer ?
#
loop_
_entity_poly.entity_id
_entity_poly.type
_entity_poly.pdbx_seq_one_letter_code
_entity_poly.pdbx_strand_id
1 'polypeptide(L)'
;MTYPQPQAPYPTPPAPPAKTKFGALAWTALILGIVGVVGSPIIILNNLTAVVAGVGIILGVIAVFGSRKVLAIIGVAVCVAGVAITVSVQKKAVEELDALFDGTTNQGQVSSSGTDKPAAAQAPAAAESPTWGKRYTWKDGLAVDVAAPVPCEPGKYAVSQGVVRAVKFTIVITNGTDKPFETAMLSIGGDAQFDGRKAESVFDSSGECGGSFESGTVMPGKTYTYDKAYSVGAQPGEMQIVLQPGFSSDKAVFTGPA
;
A
#
# COMPACT_ATOMS: atom_id res chain seq x y z
N MET A 1 46.81 -23.32 76.26
CA MET A 1 47.00 -22.19 75.33
C MET A 1 46.02 -22.36 74.20
N THR A 2 44.89 -21.67 74.24
CA THR A 2 43.87 -21.67 73.18
C THR A 2 44.12 -20.46 72.27
N TYR A 3 44.48 -20.69 71.02
CA TYR A 3 44.67 -19.63 70.04
C TYR A 3 43.31 -19.12 69.54
N PRO A 4 43.10 -17.79 69.41
CA PRO A 4 41.89 -17.24 68.81
C PRO A 4 41.87 -17.54 67.30
N GLN A 5 40.75 -18.06 66.80
CA GLN A 5 40.52 -18.27 65.37
C GLN A 5 40.27 -16.92 64.66
N PRO A 6 40.86 -16.68 63.47
CA PRO A 6 40.59 -15.48 62.68
C PRO A 6 39.12 -15.46 62.19
N GLN A 7 38.41 -14.36 62.43
CA GLN A 7 37.07 -14.16 61.85
C GLN A 7 37.18 -13.88 60.35
N ALA A 8 36.40 -14.61 59.55
CA ALA A 8 36.31 -14.38 58.11
C ALA A 8 35.62 -13.03 57.80
N PRO A 9 36.05 -12.29 56.76
CA PRO A 9 35.44 -11.02 56.39
C PRO A 9 33.97 -11.21 55.96
N TYR A 10 33.07 -10.37 56.46
CA TYR A 10 31.68 -10.36 56.02
C TYR A 10 31.57 -9.88 54.56
N PRO A 11 30.77 -10.54 53.71
CA PRO A 11 30.55 -10.09 52.34
C PRO A 11 29.78 -8.76 52.31
N THR A 12 30.31 -7.78 51.58
CA THR A 12 29.64 -6.49 51.36
C THR A 12 28.40 -6.67 50.45
N PRO A 13 27.26 -6.02 50.75
CA PRO A 13 26.08 -6.08 49.89
C PRO A 13 26.38 -5.53 48.48
N PRO A 14 25.80 -6.12 47.41
CA PRO A 14 25.94 -5.60 46.06
C PRO A 14 25.31 -4.20 45.95
N ALA A 15 26.03 -3.27 45.31
CA ALA A 15 25.54 -1.91 45.11
C ALA A 15 24.26 -1.90 44.26
N PRO A 16 23.25 -1.06 44.60
CA PRO A 16 22.02 -0.98 43.82
C PRO A 16 22.30 -0.48 42.39
N PRO A 17 21.60 -1.01 41.37
CA PRO A 17 21.81 -0.62 39.98
C PRO A 17 21.47 0.86 39.78
N ALA A 18 22.36 1.60 39.11
CA ALA A 18 22.18 3.02 38.82
C ALA A 18 20.93 3.25 37.95
N LYS A 19 19.97 4.04 38.45
CA LYS A 19 18.74 4.38 37.71
C LYS A 19 19.09 5.20 36.48
N THR A 20 18.92 4.63 35.28
CA THR A 20 19.17 5.32 34.02
C THR A 20 18.07 6.34 33.74
N LYS A 21 18.40 7.63 33.83
CA LYS A 21 17.46 8.72 33.51
C LYS A 21 17.29 8.82 31.99
N PHE A 22 16.05 8.89 31.51
CA PHE A 22 15.67 9.12 30.10
C PHE A 22 15.92 7.97 29.10
N GLY A 23 16.24 6.76 29.56
CA GLY A 23 16.44 5.60 28.67
C GLY A 23 15.19 5.24 27.85
N ALA A 24 13.99 5.37 28.43
CA ALA A 24 12.73 5.11 27.74
C ALA A 24 12.46 6.12 26.61
N LEU A 25 12.78 7.40 26.81
CA LEU A 25 12.58 8.45 25.80
C LEU A 25 13.53 8.28 24.60
N ALA A 26 14.75 7.80 24.82
CA ALA A 26 15.68 7.53 23.74
C ALA A 26 15.19 6.38 22.85
N TRP A 27 14.61 5.34 23.45
CA TRP A 27 14.02 4.22 22.71
C TRP A 27 12.77 4.62 21.92
N THR A 28 11.88 5.42 22.51
CA THR A 28 10.68 5.88 21.78
C THR A 28 11.03 6.81 20.63
N ALA A 29 12.00 7.73 20.80
CA ALA A 29 12.48 8.58 19.71
C ALA A 29 13.09 7.77 18.55
N LEU A 30 13.87 6.73 18.87
CA LEU A 30 14.45 5.85 17.85
C LEU A 30 13.37 5.07 17.09
N ILE A 31 12.41 4.48 17.80
CA ILE A 31 11.33 3.70 17.18
C ILE A 31 10.45 4.61 16.29
N LEU A 32 10.07 5.80 16.77
CA LEU A 32 9.29 6.74 15.97
C LEU A 32 10.07 7.25 14.75
N GLY A 33 11.38 7.47 14.88
CA GLY A 33 12.25 7.83 13.75
C GLY A 33 12.29 6.75 12.68
N ILE A 34 12.47 5.49 13.08
CA ILE A 34 12.48 4.34 12.16
C ILE A 34 11.12 4.18 11.47
N VAL A 35 10.01 4.27 12.22
CA VAL A 35 8.66 4.19 11.65
C VAL A 35 8.41 5.34 10.67
N GLY A 36 8.89 6.55 10.96
CA GLY A 36 8.82 7.69 10.05
C GLY A 36 9.58 7.46 8.75
N VAL A 37 10.79 6.89 8.81
CA VAL A 37 11.61 6.58 7.62
C VAL A 37 10.99 5.44 6.80
N VAL A 38 10.56 4.36 7.46
CA VAL A 38 9.99 3.18 6.80
C VAL A 38 8.59 3.46 6.23
N GLY A 39 7.81 4.33 6.87
CA GLY A 39 6.50 4.78 6.37
C GLY A 39 6.57 5.86 5.29
N SER A 40 7.72 6.51 5.12
CA SER A 40 7.95 7.61 4.16
C SER A 40 7.69 7.27 2.68
N PRO A 41 7.80 6.03 2.18
CA PRO A 41 7.52 5.72 0.77
C PRO A 41 6.02 5.72 0.40
N ILE A 42 5.11 5.78 1.38
CA ILE A 42 3.65 5.77 1.11
C ILE A 42 3.17 7.23 0.96
N ILE A 43 2.95 7.67 -0.29
CA ILE A 43 2.56 9.05 -0.67
C ILE A 43 1.33 9.57 0.10
N ILE A 44 0.37 8.71 0.47
CA ILE A 44 -0.86 9.09 1.19
C ILE A 44 -0.60 9.41 2.68
N LEU A 45 0.50 8.93 3.28
CA LEU A 45 0.86 9.18 4.68
C LEU A 45 1.82 10.36 4.87
N ASN A 46 2.18 11.10 3.82
CA ASN A 46 3.22 12.13 3.83
C ASN A 46 3.03 13.19 4.95
N ASN A 47 1.80 13.58 5.27
CA ASN A 47 1.54 14.59 6.30
C ASN A 47 1.61 14.01 7.73
N LEU A 48 1.19 12.76 7.94
CA LEU A 48 1.23 12.12 9.25
C LEU A 48 2.65 11.66 9.60
N THR A 49 3.41 11.15 8.62
CA THR A 49 4.82 10.78 8.79
C THR A 49 5.69 12.00 9.03
N ALA A 50 5.41 13.15 8.40
CA ALA A 50 6.10 14.41 8.67
C ALA A 50 5.89 14.89 10.12
N VAL A 51 4.65 14.83 10.63
CA VAL A 51 4.35 15.18 12.03
C VAL A 51 5.03 14.23 13.01
N VAL A 52 4.98 12.92 12.75
CA VAL A 52 5.63 11.90 13.60
C VAL A 52 7.16 12.02 13.58
N ALA A 53 7.75 12.29 12.41
CA ALA A 53 9.18 12.55 12.27
C ALA A 53 9.60 13.83 13.01
N GLY A 54 8.79 14.89 12.92
CA GLY A 54 9.00 16.13 13.67
C GLY A 54 9.01 15.91 15.19
N VAL A 55 8.03 15.16 15.71
CA VAL A 55 7.98 14.79 17.13
C VAL A 55 9.19 13.92 17.52
N GLY A 56 9.58 12.97 16.67
CA GLY A 56 10.76 12.13 16.88
C GLY A 56 12.07 12.93 16.96
N ILE A 57 12.22 13.96 16.12
CA ILE A 57 13.38 14.87 16.16
C ILE A 57 13.41 15.67 17.46
N ILE A 58 12.28 16.25 17.88
CA ILE A 58 12.20 17.05 19.12
C ILE A 58 12.56 16.20 20.35
N LEU A 59 12.00 14.98 20.44
CA LEU A 59 12.31 14.05 21.52
C LEU A 59 13.77 13.57 21.47
N GLY A 60 14.31 13.34 20.27
CA GLY A 60 15.71 12.99 20.06
C GLY A 60 16.67 14.06 20.56
N VAL A 61 16.40 15.34 20.26
CA VAL A 61 17.21 16.48 20.74
C VAL A 61 17.18 16.59 22.27
N ILE A 62 16.03 16.39 22.91
CA ILE A 62 15.92 16.40 24.37
C ILE A 62 16.70 15.21 24.99
N ALA A 63 16.71 14.05 24.32
CA ALA A 63 17.43 12.87 24.77
C ALA A 63 18.97 12.99 24.68
N VAL A 64 19.52 13.94 23.89
CA VAL A 64 20.96 14.22 23.82
C VAL A 64 21.53 14.70 25.16
N PHE A 65 20.70 15.27 26.04
CA PHE A 65 21.11 15.67 27.39
C PHE A 65 21.05 14.51 28.41
N GLY A 66 20.67 13.30 27.99
CA GLY A 66 20.58 12.09 28.81
C GLY A 66 21.89 11.27 28.89
N SER A 67 21.85 10.13 29.59
CA SER A 67 23.03 9.29 29.84
C SER A 67 23.53 8.48 28.63
N ARG A 68 22.78 8.45 27.51
CA ARG A 68 23.07 7.67 26.30
C ARG A 68 23.25 8.54 25.05
N LYS A 69 24.12 9.54 25.15
CA LYS A 69 24.36 10.57 24.11
C LYS A 69 24.70 10.00 22.73
N VAL A 70 25.52 8.94 22.69
CA VAL A 70 25.93 8.29 21.42
C VAL A 70 24.74 7.70 20.67
N LEU A 71 23.81 7.05 21.39
CA LEU A 71 22.61 6.46 20.79
C LEU A 71 21.64 7.53 20.28
N ALA A 72 21.50 8.65 21.00
CA ALA A 72 20.69 9.78 20.59
C ALA A 72 21.25 10.45 19.31
N ILE A 73 22.58 10.62 19.23
CA ILE A 73 23.24 11.19 18.04
C ILE A 73 23.03 10.31 16.81
N ILE A 74 23.15 8.98 16.96
CA ILE A 74 22.92 8.03 15.86
C ILE A 74 21.45 8.12 15.39
N GLY A 75 20.48 8.16 16.32
CA GLY A 75 19.07 8.30 15.97
C GLY A 75 18.79 9.59 15.19
N VAL A 76 19.36 10.72 15.62
CA VAL A 76 19.21 12.00 14.92
C VAL A 76 19.84 11.96 13.53
N ALA A 77 21.05 11.39 13.38
CA ALA A 77 21.73 11.28 12.10
C ALA A 77 20.94 10.42 11.10
N VAL A 78 20.35 9.30 11.54
CA VAL A 78 19.51 8.44 10.71
C VAL A 78 18.23 9.16 10.29
N CYS A 79 17.60 9.94 11.18
CA CYS A 79 16.44 10.76 10.83
C CYS A 79 16.77 11.82 9.78
N VAL A 80 17.89 12.54 9.94
CA VAL A 80 18.31 13.58 8.98
C VAL A 80 18.63 12.96 7.62
N ALA A 81 19.32 11.81 7.59
CA ALA A 81 19.60 11.10 6.35
C ALA A 81 18.31 10.62 5.67
N GLY A 82 17.35 10.08 6.43
CA GLY A 82 16.05 9.67 5.92
C GLY A 82 15.28 10.83 5.28
N VAL A 83 15.21 11.97 5.96
CA VAL A 83 14.56 13.19 5.42
C VAL A 83 15.26 13.67 4.15
N ALA A 84 16.59 13.68 4.11
CA ALA A 84 17.34 14.11 2.92
C ALA A 84 17.09 13.19 1.71
N ILE A 85 17.04 11.87 1.94
CA ILE A 85 16.73 10.89 0.90
C ILE A 85 15.28 11.09 0.40
N THR A 86 14.32 11.24 1.31
CA THR A 86 12.91 11.50 0.96
C THR A 86 12.74 12.79 0.15
N VAL A 87 13.35 13.90 0.58
CA VAL A 87 13.30 15.18 -0.14
C VAL A 87 13.94 15.06 -1.52
N SER A 88 15.02 14.30 -1.67
CA SER A 88 15.69 14.10 -2.96
C SER A 88 14.84 13.30 -3.94
N VAL A 89 14.10 12.29 -3.45
CA VAL A 89 13.14 11.51 -4.27
C VAL A 89 11.94 12.38 -4.66
N GLN A 90 11.43 13.20 -3.73
CA GLN A 90 10.32 14.11 -4.01
C GLN A 90 10.71 15.20 -5.02
N LYS A 91 11.93 15.75 -4.96
CA LYS A 91 12.42 16.73 -5.94
C LYS A 91 12.42 16.18 -7.37
N LYS A 92 12.87 14.93 -7.56
CA LYS A 92 12.87 14.30 -8.88
C LYS A 92 11.45 14.05 -9.40
N ALA A 93 10.55 13.62 -8.52
CA ALA A 93 9.14 13.41 -8.90
C ALA A 93 8.43 14.73 -9.25
N VAL A 94 8.76 15.84 -8.57
CA VAL A 94 8.22 17.17 -8.87
C VAL A 94 8.83 17.75 -10.15
N GLU A 95 10.13 17.55 -10.39
CA GLU A 95 10.80 18.01 -11.62
C GLU A 95 10.29 17.25 -12.87
N GLU A 96 9.98 15.96 -12.74
CA GLU A 96 9.29 15.18 -13.77
C GLU A 96 7.84 15.67 -13.98
N LEU A 97 7.16 16.12 -12.92
CA LEU A 97 5.81 16.69 -13.02
C LEU A 97 5.83 18.08 -13.69
N ASP A 98 6.73 18.97 -13.28
CA ASP A 98 6.89 20.31 -13.89
C ASP A 98 7.29 20.19 -15.36
N ALA A 99 8.14 19.23 -15.74
CA ALA A 99 8.47 18.96 -17.13
C ALA A 99 7.25 18.48 -17.97
N LEU A 100 6.29 17.78 -17.35
CA LEU A 100 5.04 17.39 -18.00
C LEU A 100 4.06 18.57 -18.15
N PHE A 101 4.04 19.49 -17.19
CA PHE A 101 3.17 20.68 -17.22
C PHE A 101 3.73 21.81 -18.10
N ASP A 102 5.04 22.03 -18.13
CA ASP A 102 5.70 22.95 -19.08
C ASP A 102 5.61 22.43 -20.54
N GLY A 103 5.41 21.12 -20.72
CA GLY A 103 5.20 20.50 -22.03
C GLY A 103 3.76 20.58 -22.59
N THR A 104 2.79 21.12 -21.85
CA THR A 104 1.36 21.10 -22.24
C THR A 104 0.65 22.45 -22.11
N THR A 105 1.25 23.49 -22.69
CA THR A 105 0.45 24.60 -23.23
C THR A 105 0.27 24.39 -24.74
N ASN A 106 -0.88 23.85 -25.16
CA ASN A 106 -1.72 24.38 -26.26
C ASN A 106 -2.82 23.37 -26.69
N GLN A 107 -4.06 23.86 -26.57
CA GLN A 107 -5.23 23.74 -27.44
C GLN A 107 -5.33 22.55 -28.42
N GLY A 108 -6.47 21.85 -28.34
CA GLY A 108 -6.74 20.63 -29.09
C GLY A 108 -6.79 20.77 -30.61
N GLN A 109 -6.58 19.64 -31.28
CA GLN A 109 -7.13 19.32 -32.59
C GLN A 109 -7.03 17.80 -32.84
N VAL A 110 -8.03 17.28 -33.54
CA VAL A 110 -8.21 15.87 -33.93
C VAL A 110 -7.63 15.63 -35.33
N SER A 111 -7.16 14.39 -35.56
CA SER A 111 -6.96 13.66 -36.83
C SER A 111 -5.58 13.59 -37.52
N SER A 112 -5.04 12.36 -37.46
CA SER A 112 -4.67 11.46 -38.58
C SER A 112 -3.30 11.54 -39.30
N SER A 113 -2.69 10.34 -39.35
CA SER A 113 -1.85 9.71 -40.40
C SER A 113 -0.38 10.13 -40.60
N GLY A 114 0.53 9.14 -40.45
CA GLY A 114 1.61 8.87 -41.42
C GLY A 114 3.08 9.10 -41.01
N THR A 115 3.74 8.01 -40.57
CA THR A 115 5.09 7.52 -40.95
C THR A 115 6.40 8.20 -40.45
N ASP A 116 7.14 7.40 -39.66
CA ASP A 116 8.60 7.20 -39.47
C ASP A 116 9.60 8.20 -38.84
N LYS A 117 10.06 7.80 -37.62
CA LYS A 117 11.37 7.90 -36.91
C LYS A 117 11.94 9.29 -36.49
N PRO A 118 12.75 9.40 -35.40
CA PRO A 118 13.57 8.38 -34.73
C PRO A 118 13.17 8.02 -33.29
N ALA A 119 13.56 6.81 -32.87
CA ALA A 119 13.37 6.28 -31.53
C ALA A 119 14.00 7.16 -30.45
N ALA A 120 13.17 7.94 -29.77
CA ALA A 120 13.44 8.35 -28.40
C ALA A 120 13.36 7.09 -27.53
N ALA A 121 14.36 6.87 -26.68
CA ALA A 121 14.34 5.81 -25.69
C ALA A 121 13.05 5.94 -24.89
N GLN A 122 12.12 5.01 -25.13
CA GLN A 122 10.88 4.93 -24.40
C GLN A 122 11.23 4.75 -22.92
N ALA A 123 10.90 5.76 -22.12
CA ALA A 123 10.52 5.50 -20.74
C ALA A 123 9.59 4.27 -20.76
N PRO A 124 9.69 3.33 -19.79
CA PRO A 124 8.85 2.13 -19.82
C PRO A 124 7.42 2.59 -20.06
N ALA A 125 6.83 2.18 -21.18
CA ALA A 125 5.45 2.48 -21.47
C ALA A 125 4.69 2.11 -20.20
N ALA A 126 3.98 3.08 -19.61
CA ALA A 126 3.03 2.76 -18.55
C ALA A 126 2.21 1.60 -19.10
N ALA A 127 2.33 0.42 -18.48
CA ALA A 127 1.66 -0.76 -18.97
C ALA A 127 0.18 -0.40 -19.09
N GLU A 128 -0.36 -0.44 -20.32
CA GLU A 128 -1.74 -0.04 -20.56
C GLU A 128 -2.63 -0.86 -19.60
N SER A 129 -3.37 -0.14 -18.76
CA SER A 129 -4.32 -0.74 -17.82
C SER A 129 -5.28 -1.65 -18.61
N PRO A 130 -5.37 -2.97 -18.32
CA PRO A 130 -6.25 -3.86 -19.05
C PRO A 130 -7.71 -3.36 -18.99
N THR A 131 -8.41 -3.43 -20.11
CA THR A 131 -9.85 -3.16 -20.14
C THR A 131 -10.65 -4.41 -19.78
N TRP A 132 -11.96 -4.27 -19.62
CA TRP A 132 -12.86 -5.41 -19.46
C TRP A 132 -12.69 -6.46 -20.58
N GLY A 133 -12.77 -7.73 -20.20
CA GLY A 133 -12.61 -8.88 -21.08
C GLY A 133 -11.16 -9.14 -21.52
N LYS A 134 -10.19 -8.33 -21.07
CA LYS A 134 -8.77 -8.61 -21.27
C LYS A 134 -8.21 -9.41 -20.10
N ARG A 135 -7.21 -10.24 -20.39
CA ARG A 135 -6.44 -10.95 -19.38
C ARG A 135 -5.28 -10.09 -18.92
N TYR A 136 -5.04 -10.08 -17.62
CA TYR A 136 -3.76 -9.68 -17.05
C TYR A 136 -3.03 -10.92 -16.53
N THR A 137 -1.74 -11.05 -16.82
CA THR A 137 -0.91 -12.17 -16.37
C THR A 137 0.35 -11.64 -15.70
N TRP A 138 0.55 -12.02 -14.44
CA TRP A 138 1.78 -11.71 -13.70
C TRP A 138 2.93 -12.59 -14.19
N LYS A 139 4.16 -12.14 -13.91
CA LYS A 139 5.39 -12.83 -14.36
C LYS A 139 5.51 -14.27 -13.85
N ASP A 140 4.88 -14.58 -12.72
CA ASP A 140 4.86 -15.91 -12.12
C ASP A 140 3.87 -16.87 -12.80
N GLY A 141 3.02 -16.36 -13.70
CA GLY A 141 2.02 -17.14 -14.43
C GLY A 141 0.63 -17.11 -13.83
N LEU A 142 0.41 -16.47 -12.67
CA LEU A 142 -0.94 -16.20 -12.21
C LEU A 142 -1.61 -15.23 -13.17
N ALA A 143 -2.91 -15.41 -13.43
CA ALA A 143 -3.65 -14.53 -14.32
C ALA A 143 -5.05 -14.25 -13.80
N VAL A 144 -5.58 -13.08 -14.18
CA VAL A 144 -6.96 -12.69 -13.94
C VAL A 144 -7.60 -12.17 -15.21
N ASP A 145 -8.88 -12.49 -15.36
CA ASP A 145 -9.77 -11.92 -16.35
C ASP A 145 -10.93 -11.23 -15.61
N VAL A 146 -11.25 -10.00 -16.00
CA VAL A 146 -12.39 -9.25 -15.44
C VAL A 146 -13.40 -9.01 -16.56
N ALA A 147 -14.57 -9.63 -16.47
CA ALA A 147 -15.63 -9.44 -17.46
C ALA A 147 -16.20 -8.01 -17.41
N ALA A 148 -16.86 -7.59 -18.49
CA ALA A 148 -17.62 -6.34 -18.49
C ALA A 148 -18.71 -6.37 -17.41
N PRO A 149 -19.00 -5.24 -16.75
CA PRO A 149 -20.00 -5.20 -15.70
C PRO A 149 -21.40 -5.50 -16.23
N VAL A 150 -22.18 -6.22 -15.44
CA VAL A 150 -23.62 -6.37 -15.65
C VAL A 150 -24.39 -5.63 -14.56
N PRO A 151 -25.49 -4.94 -14.87
CA PRO A 151 -26.35 -4.36 -13.83
C PRO A 151 -26.85 -5.45 -12.87
N CYS A 152 -26.98 -5.11 -11.59
CA CYS A 152 -27.64 -5.96 -10.60
C CYS A 152 -28.48 -5.10 -9.66
N GLU A 153 -29.57 -5.65 -9.14
CA GLU A 153 -30.41 -4.96 -8.15
C GLU A 153 -30.10 -5.50 -6.75
N PRO A 154 -29.57 -4.66 -5.82
CA PRO A 154 -29.32 -5.09 -4.45
C PRO A 154 -30.64 -5.42 -3.75
N GLY A 155 -30.72 -6.60 -3.13
CA GLY A 155 -31.86 -6.99 -2.32
C GLY A 155 -32.03 -6.12 -1.07
N LYS A 156 -33.22 -6.19 -0.45
CA LYS A 156 -33.56 -5.42 0.78
C LYS A 156 -32.60 -5.62 1.96
N TYR A 157 -31.86 -6.73 1.99
CA TYR A 157 -30.89 -7.07 3.03
C TYR A 157 -29.44 -6.84 2.60
N ALA A 158 -29.23 -6.29 1.40
CA ALA A 158 -27.90 -5.97 0.94
C ALA A 158 -27.24 -4.96 1.88
N VAL A 159 -25.96 -5.20 2.17
CA VAL A 159 -25.10 -4.25 2.88
C VAL A 159 -24.68 -3.19 1.88
N SER A 160 -25.60 -2.27 1.60
CA SER A 160 -25.41 -1.03 0.82
C SER A 160 -26.73 -0.24 0.78
N GLN A 161 -27.24 0.18 1.93
CA GLN A 161 -28.49 0.95 1.97
C GLN A 161 -28.28 2.31 1.25
N GLY A 162 -29.11 2.61 0.24
CA GLY A 162 -29.03 3.86 -0.54
C GLY A 162 -28.30 3.77 -1.89
N VAL A 163 -28.13 2.57 -2.45
CA VAL A 163 -27.56 2.38 -3.79
C VAL A 163 -28.53 2.87 -4.86
N VAL A 164 -28.05 3.80 -5.70
CA VAL A 164 -28.81 4.29 -6.87
C VAL A 164 -28.73 3.29 -8.02
N ARG A 165 -27.55 2.69 -8.22
CA ARG A 165 -27.30 1.65 -9.23
C ARG A 165 -26.15 0.76 -8.74
N ALA A 166 -26.25 -0.55 -8.98
CA ALA A 166 -25.16 -1.48 -8.76
C ALA A 166 -24.79 -2.21 -10.04
N VAL A 167 -23.51 -2.58 -10.12
CA VAL A 167 -22.98 -3.44 -11.19
C VAL A 167 -22.18 -4.57 -10.57
N LYS A 168 -22.25 -5.74 -11.21
CA LYS A 168 -21.55 -6.96 -10.85
C LYS A 168 -20.49 -7.28 -11.89
N PHE A 169 -19.29 -7.58 -11.41
CA PHE A 169 -18.17 -8.04 -12.22
C PHE A 169 -17.92 -9.52 -11.93
N THR A 170 -17.74 -10.30 -12.99
CA THR A 170 -17.25 -11.68 -12.87
C THR A 170 -15.73 -11.66 -13.05
N ILE A 171 -15.00 -12.16 -12.06
CA ILE A 171 -13.55 -12.31 -12.07
C ILE A 171 -13.21 -13.78 -12.19
N VAL A 172 -12.34 -14.12 -13.14
CA VAL A 172 -11.78 -15.47 -13.29
C VAL A 172 -10.30 -15.41 -12.93
N ILE A 173 -9.90 -16.17 -11.92
CA ILE A 173 -8.50 -16.42 -11.58
C ILE A 173 -8.06 -17.67 -12.34
N THR A 174 -6.92 -17.61 -13.00
CA THR A 174 -6.26 -18.76 -13.62
C THR A 174 -4.89 -18.94 -12.99
N ASN A 175 -4.66 -20.06 -12.32
CA ASN A 175 -3.36 -20.35 -11.72
C ASN A 175 -2.43 -21.02 -12.75
N GLY A 176 -1.66 -20.23 -13.49
CA GLY A 176 -0.60 -20.72 -14.37
C GLY A 176 0.76 -20.93 -13.69
N THR A 177 0.83 -20.78 -12.36
CA THR A 177 2.05 -21.04 -11.57
C THR A 177 2.27 -22.53 -11.35
N ASP A 178 3.39 -22.91 -10.72
CA ASP A 178 3.72 -24.28 -10.33
C ASP A 178 3.23 -24.67 -8.92
N LYS A 179 2.59 -23.75 -8.18
CA LYS A 179 2.15 -23.95 -6.79
C LYS A 179 0.65 -23.72 -6.63
N PRO A 180 0.01 -24.29 -5.60
CA PRO A 180 -1.35 -23.91 -5.24
C PRO A 180 -1.44 -22.41 -4.90
N PHE A 181 -2.51 -21.75 -5.35
CA PHE A 181 -2.79 -20.34 -5.06
C PHE A 181 -4.00 -20.23 -4.14
N GLU A 182 -3.84 -19.56 -3.00
CA GLU A 182 -4.94 -19.30 -2.07
C GLU A 182 -5.66 -18.01 -2.47
N THR A 183 -6.94 -18.10 -2.86
CA THR A 183 -7.67 -16.93 -3.36
C THR A 183 -7.82 -15.83 -2.31
N ALA A 184 -7.77 -16.18 -1.01
CA ALA A 184 -7.78 -15.22 0.09
C ALA A 184 -6.57 -14.26 0.10
N MET A 185 -5.49 -14.57 -0.62
CA MET A 185 -4.35 -13.67 -0.76
C MET A 185 -4.57 -12.57 -1.80
N LEU A 186 -5.49 -12.79 -2.74
CA LEU A 186 -5.82 -11.81 -3.77
C LEU A 186 -6.56 -10.63 -3.14
N SER A 187 -5.90 -9.48 -3.07
CA SER A 187 -6.58 -8.22 -2.80
C SER A 187 -7.44 -7.88 -4.01
N ILE A 188 -8.72 -7.61 -3.77
CA ILE A 188 -9.64 -7.11 -4.78
C ILE A 188 -10.48 -5.96 -4.21
N GLY A 189 -10.53 -4.85 -4.93
CA GLY A 189 -11.64 -3.91 -4.80
C GLY A 189 -11.65 -2.99 -3.58
N GLY A 190 -10.68 -3.09 -2.68
CA GLY A 190 -10.58 -2.18 -1.52
C GLY A 190 -10.37 -0.72 -1.92
N ASP A 191 -9.78 -0.51 -3.10
CA ASP A 191 -9.49 0.78 -3.74
C ASP A 191 -10.23 0.93 -5.08
N ALA A 192 -11.34 0.21 -5.28
CA ALA A 192 -12.19 0.38 -6.45
C ALA A 192 -12.71 1.82 -6.55
N GLN A 193 -12.78 2.35 -7.78
CA GLN A 193 -13.24 3.71 -8.03
C GLN A 193 -14.26 3.75 -9.15
N PHE A 194 -15.22 4.67 -9.02
CA PHE A 194 -16.17 5.04 -10.06
C PHE A 194 -16.14 6.57 -10.22
N ASP A 195 -15.85 7.06 -11.43
CA ASP A 195 -15.67 8.48 -11.75
C ASP A 195 -14.75 9.21 -10.76
N GLY A 196 -13.60 8.60 -10.47
CA GLY A 196 -12.57 9.14 -9.57
C GLY A 196 -12.95 9.17 -8.09
N ARG A 197 -14.08 8.56 -7.68
CA ARG A 197 -14.49 8.42 -6.28
C ARG A 197 -14.47 6.95 -5.87
N LYS A 198 -14.26 6.68 -4.59
CA LYS A 198 -14.31 5.30 -4.08
C LYS A 198 -15.67 4.66 -4.39
N ALA A 199 -15.64 3.50 -5.02
CA ALA A 199 -16.82 2.67 -5.27
C ALA A 199 -17.01 1.70 -4.11
N GLU A 200 -18.17 1.76 -3.45
CA GLU A 200 -18.47 0.88 -2.31
C GLU A 200 -18.92 -0.50 -2.77
N SER A 201 -18.38 -1.54 -2.15
CA SER A 201 -18.79 -2.92 -2.43
C SER A 201 -20.24 -3.16 -2.01
N VAL A 202 -20.99 -3.86 -2.85
CA VAL A 202 -22.32 -4.37 -2.53
C VAL A 202 -22.17 -5.82 -2.07
N PHE A 203 -22.64 -6.11 -0.86
CA PHE A 203 -22.74 -7.47 -0.37
C PHE A 203 -24.22 -7.85 -0.22
N ASP A 204 -24.66 -8.79 -1.03
CA ASP A 204 -26.03 -9.26 -1.16
C ASP A 204 -26.04 -10.79 -1.34
N SER A 205 -25.66 -11.51 -0.28
CA SER A 205 -25.49 -12.97 -0.31
C SER A 205 -26.76 -13.74 -0.69
N SER A 206 -27.94 -13.12 -0.64
CA SER A 206 -29.23 -13.73 -0.98
C SER A 206 -29.87 -13.16 -2.24
N GLY A 207 -29.24 -12.19 -2.91
CA GLY A 207 -29.82 -11.49 -4.06
C GLY A 207 -28.91 -11.45 -5.29
N GLU A 208 -29.30 -10.69 -6.30
CA GLU A 208 -28.73 -10.76 -7.65
C GLU A 208 -27.29 -10.24 -7.73
N CYS A 209 -26.94 -9.32 -6.84
CA CYS A 209 -25.59 -8.76 -6.76
C CYS A 209 -24.57 -9.73 -6.14
N GLY A 210 -25.03 -10.77 -5.42
CA GLY A 210 -24.15 -11.74 -4.77
C GLY A 210 -23.18 -11.10 -3.77
N GLY A 211 -21.97 -11.62 -3.64
CA GLY A 211 -20.91 -10.98 -2.84
C GLY A 211 -20.37 -11.80 -1.68
N SER A 212 -20.75 -13.07 -1.54
CA SER A 212 -19.97 -14.02 -0.76
C SER A 212 -18.68 -14.34 -1.52
N PHE A 213 -17.56 -13.81 -1.07
CA PHE A 213 -16.26 -14.32 -1.48
C PHE A 213 -16.02 -15.63 -0.74
N GLU A 214 -16.16 -16.75 -1.44
CA GLU A 214 -15.72 -18.04 -0.91
C GLU A 214 -14.21 -18.17 -1.17
N SER A 215 -13.43 -18.30 -0.11
CA SER A 215 -12.01 -18.58 -0.25
C SER A 215 -11.81 -20.03 -0.71
N GLY A 216 -10.83 -20.25 -1.58
CA GLY A 216 -10.47 -21.59 -2.01
C GLY A 216 -9.01 -21.67 -2.46
N THR A 217 -8.53 -22.89 -2.60
CA THR A 217 -7.21 -23.18 -3.14
C THR A 217 -7.33 -23.52 -4.62
N VAL A 218 -6.67 -22.76 -5.48
CA VAL A 218 -6.61 -22.99 -6.93
C VAL A 218 -5.33 -23.75 -7.26
N MET A 219 -5.45 -25.01 -7.69
CA MET A 219 -4.28 -25.82 -8.08
C MET A 219 -3.66 -25.33 -9.40
N PRO A 220 -2.38 -25.65 -9.68
CA PRO A 220 -1.74 -25.37 -10.96
C PRO A 220 -2.59 -25.83 -12.16
N GLY A 221 -2.72 -24.94 -13.15
CA GLY A 221 -3.52 -25.13 -14.37
C GLY A 221 -5.04 -25.08 -14.15
N LYS A 222 -5.52 -24.75 -12.95
CA LYS A 222 -6.96 -24.63 -12.65
C LYS A 222 -7.41 -23.18 -12.58
N THR A 223 -8.73 -23.02 -12.65
CA THR A 223 -9.40 -21.73 -12.61
C THR A 223 -10.36 -21.65 -11.43
N TYR A 224 -10.59 -20.44 -10.93
CA TYR A 224 -11.58 -20.14 -9.91
C TYR A 224 -12.32 -18.86 -10.28
N THR A 225 -13.65 -18.90 -10.24
CA THR A 225 -14.51 -17.80 -10.67
C THR A 225 -15.31 -17.29 -9.50
N TYR A 226 -15.40 -15.98 -9.34
CA TYR A 226 -16.29 -15.35 -8.37
C TYR A 226 -16.80 -14.00 -8.87
N ASP A 227 -17.91 -13.57 -8.28
CA ASP A 227 -18.53 -12.29 -8.59
C ASP A 227 -18.24 -11.25 -7.51
N LYS A 228 -18.11 -9.98 -7.92
CA LYS A 228 -17.95 -8.84 -7.03
C LYS A 228 -18.81 -7.68 -7.53
N ALA A 229 -19.66 -7.14 -6.66
CA ALA A 229 -20.54 -6.03 -6.99
C ALA A 229 -20.11 -4.73 -6.33
N TYR A 230 -20.36 -3.61 -7.02
CA TYR A 230 -20.10 -2.25 -6.55
C TYR A 230 -21.28 -1.33 -6.82
N SER A 231 -21.41 -0.35 -5.94
CA SER A 231 -22.33 0.77 -6.09
C SER A 231 -21.72 1.78 -7.06
N VAL A 232 -22.51 2.24 -8.02
CA VAL A 232 -22.10 3.20 -9.06
C VAL A 232 -23.10 4.34 -9.16
N GLY A 233 -22.68 5.43 -9.82
CA GLY A 233 -23.53 6.59 -10.03
C GLY A 233 -24.73 6.31 -10.93
N ALA A 234 -25.68 7.25 -10.92
CA ALA A 234 -26.87 7.19 -11.78
C ALA A 234 -26.53 7.22 -13.27
N GLN A 235 -25.48 7.97 -13.64
CA GLN A 235 -25.00 8.07 -15.01
C GLN A 235 -23.91 7.03 -15.27
N PRO A 236 -23.71 6.61 -16.53
CA PRO A 236 -22.54 5.83 -16.92
C PRO A 236 -21.25 6.60 -16.61
N GLY A 237 -20.22 5.87 -16.21
CA GLY A 237 -18.94 6.45 -15.83
C GLY A 237 -17.79 5.47 -16.00
N GLU A 238 -16.58 5.91 -15.70
CA GLU A 238 -15.42 5.02 -15.69
C GLU A 238 -15.32 4.30 -14.34
N MET A 239 -15.22 2.98 -14.40
CA MET A 239 -14.90 2.15 -13.26
C MET A 239 -13.44 1.70 -13.33
N GLN A 240 -12.79 1.68 -12.16
CA GLN A 240 -11.47 1.13 -11.94
C GLN A 240 -11.54 0.03 -10.87
N ILE A 241 -11.00 -1.15 -11.18
CA ILE A 241 -10.84 -2.26 -10.23
C ILE A 241 -9.37 -2.65 -10.17
N VAL A 242 -8.82 -2.74 -8.97
CA VAL A 242 -7.45 -3.17 -8.75
C VAL A 242 -7.44 -4.58 -8.16
N LEU A 243 -6.59 -5.43 -8.73
CA LEU A 243 -6.30 -6.78 -8.23
C LEU A 243 -4.81 -6.93 -7.92
N GLN A 244 -4.49 -7.54 -6.78
CA GLN A 244 -3.10 -7.73 -6.36
C GLN A 244 -2.95 -9.08 -5.62
N PRO A 245 -2.20 -10.06 -6.17
CA PRO A 245 -2.04 -11.40 -5.59
C PRO A 245 -1.37 -11.43 -4.20
N GLY A 246 -0.67 -10.36 -3.84
CA GLY A 246 -0.09 -10.13 -2.53
C GLY A 246 0.58 -8.76 -2.47
N PHE A 247 0.91 -8.28 -1.27
CA PHE A 247 1.38 -6.89 -1.05
C PHE A 247 2.65 -6.49 -1.83
N SER A 248 3.45 -7.45 -2.30
CA SER A 248 4.68 -7.23 -3.07
C SER A 248 4.52 -7.41 -4.58
N SER A 249 3.35 -7.86 -5.04
CA SER A 249 3.06 -8.06 -6.46
C SER A 249 2.70 -6.75 -7.16
N ASP A 250 2.97 -6.65 -8.46
CA ASP A 250 2.45 -5.56 -9.28
C ASP A 250 0.92 -5.51 -9.23
N LYS A 251 0.34 -4.31 -9.26
CA LYS A 251 -1.12 -4.13 -9.33
C LYS A 251 -1.60 -4.36 -10.75
N ALA A 252 -2.64 -5.17 -10.92
CA ALA A 252 -3.43 -5.21 -12.14
C ALA A 252 -4.58 -4.20 -12.01
N VAL A 253 -4.51 -3.10 -12.75
CA VAL A 253 -5.52 -2.03 -12.71
C VAL A 253 -6.41 -2.17 -13.93
N PHE A 254 -7.63 -2.65 -13.73
CA PHE A 254 -8.61 -2.74 -14.80
C PHE A 254 -9.45 -1.47 -14.88
N THR A 255 -9.67 -0.96 -16.09
CA THR A 255 -10.48 0.25 -16.33
C THR A 255 -11.48 0.05 -17.45
N GLY A 256 -12.60 0.75 -17.39
CA GLY A 256 -13.59 0.78 -18.47
C GLY A 256 -14.95 1.27 -18.01
N PRO A 257 -15.93 1.34 -18.93
CA PRO A 257 -17.25 1.86 -18.61
C PRO A 257 -18.00 0.93 -17.65
N ALA A 258 -18.78 1.52 -16.74
CA ALA A 258 -19.71 0.81 -15.87
C ALA A 258 -21.06 1.52 -15.79
#